data_AF-A0A9W4T808-F1
#
_entry.id   AF-A0A9W4T808-F1
#
_cell.length_a   1.000
_cell.length_b   1.000
_cell.length_c   1.000
_cell.angle_alpha   90.00
_cell.angle_beta   90.00
_cell.angle_gamma   90.00
#
_symmetry.space_group_name_H-M   'P 1'
#
loop_
_entity.id
_entity.type
_entity.pdbx_description
1 polymer ?
#
loop_
_entity_poly.entity_id
_entity_poly.type
_entity_poly.pdbx_seq_one_letter_code
_entity_poly.pdbx_strand_id
1 'polypeptide(L)'
;EWSIGGGGMFKIRYNIMPRDKEFEKILQEAEDPKNIGQGSQALPRNATSLQKAKYKLCRQLLSYQIKNKLTDPEMRKKTNLSQTELEDILFYRLGKVNSEVLIETVSRVFAPCEIEIIVKESKNLHARAV
;
A
#
# COMPACT_ATOMS: atom_id res chain seq x y z
N GLU A 1 24.57 16.06 -45.95
CA GLU A 1 23.37 16.47 -45.20
C GLU A 1 22.39 15.31 -45.20
N TRP A 2 22.32 14.55 -44.11
CA TRP A 2 21.24 13.59 -43.83
C TRP A 2 21.03 13.57 -42.32
N SER A 3 19.80 13.89 -41.93
CA SER A 3 19.30 13.95 -40.55
C SER A 3 18.56 12.66 -40.23
N ILE A 4 18.81 12.07 -39.06
CA ILE A 4 17.90 11.09 -38.45
C ILE A 4 17.89 11.35 -36.94
N GLY A 5 16.70 11.70 -36.45
CA GLY A 5 16.44 12.14 -35.08
C GLY A 5 16.70 11.05 -34.03
N GLY A 6 17.15 11.50 -32.86
CA GLY A 6 17.51 10.69 -31.71
C GLY A 6 16.33 9.92 -31.13
N GLY A 7 16.23 8.63 -31.47
CA GLY A 7 15.52 7.63 -30.70
C GLY A 7 16.45 7.00 -29.67
N GLY A 8 16.68 7.69 -28.55
CA GLY A 8 17.40 7.13 -27.40
C GLY A 8 16.63 5.96 -26.79
N MET A 9 17.06 4.74 -27.09
CA MET A 9 16.51 3.51 -26.52
C MET A 9 16.82 3.48 -25.01
N PHE A 10 15.86 3.87 -24.18
CA PHE A 10 15.96 3.73 -22.72
C PHE A 10 16.06 2.23 -22.37
N LYS A 11 17.28 1.72 -22.21
CA LYS A 11 17.54 0.42 -21.60
C LYS A 11 17.17 0.51 -20.12
N ILE A 12 15.98 0.06 -19.77
CA ILE A 12 15.62 -0.23 -18.38
C ILE A 12 16.54 -1.36 -17.92
N ARG A 13 17.57 -1.05 -17.13
CA ARG A 13 18.38 -2.05 -16.46
C ARG A 13 17.53 -2.69 -15.37
N TYR A 14 16.98 -3.88 -15.65
CA TYR A 14 16.48 -4.74 -14.58
C TYR A 14 17.68 -5.13 -13.72
N ASN A 15 17.70 -4.65 -12.48
CA ASN A 15 18.61 -5.19 -11.47
C ASN A 15 18.06 -6.57 -11.10
N ILE A 16 18.54 -7.61 -11.78
CA ILE A 16 18.15 -8.99 -11.49
C ILE A 16 18.78 -9.33 -10.14
N MET A 17 17.97 -9.42 -9.08
CA MET A 17 18.44 -9.94 -7.78
C MET A 17 19.04 -11.34 -8.02
N PRO A 18 20.25 -11.62 -7.53
CA PRO A 18 20.82 -12.95 -7.64
C PRO A 18 19.91 -13.94 -6.89
N ARG A 19 19.48 -15.02 -7.57
CA ARG A 19 18.77 -16.13 -6.94
C ARG A 19 19.75 -17.04 -6.21
N ASP A 20 20.21 -16.58 -5.05
CA ASP A 20 21.04 -17.38 -4.16
C ASP A 20 20.18 -18.27 -3.24
N LYS A 21 20.85 -19.09 -2.43
CA LYS A 21 20.19 -20.02 -1.50
C LYS A 21 19.28 -19.31 -0.48
N GLU A 22 19.59 -18.07 -0.13
CA GLU A 22 18.79 -17.30 0.84
C GLU A 22 17.49 -16.84 0.18
N PHE A 23 17.57 -16.36 -1.07
CA PHE A 23 16.40 -16.02 -1.87
C PHE A 23 15.45 -17.21 -2.06
N GLU A 24 15.98 -18.38 -2.42
CA GLU A 24 15.17 -19.60 -2.58
C GLU A 24 14.50 -20.03 -1.27
N LYS A 25 15.17 -19.84 -0.13
CA LYS A 25 14.60 -20.12 1.19
C LYS A 25 13.44 -19.18 1.50
N ILE A 26 13.58 -17.88 1.21
CA ILE A 26 12.51 -16.89 1.38
C ILE A 26 11.30 -17.23 0.50
N LEU A 27 11.54 -17.65 -0.76
CA LEU A 27 10.46 -18.09 -1.64
C LEU A 27 9.74 -19.32 -1.09
N GLN A 28 10.47 -20.34 -0.65
CA GLN A 28 9.88 -21.54 -0.05
C GLN A 28 9.06 -21.21 1.21
N GLU A 29 9.55 -20.30 2.05
CA GLU A 29 8.82 -19.83 3.23
C GLU A 29 7.54 -19.06 2.84
N ALA A 30 7.59 -18.22 1.80
CA ALA A 30 6.44 -17.47 1.31
C ALA A 30 5.38 -18.36 0.62
N GLU A 31 5.82 -19.45 -0.03
CA GLU A 31 4.97 -20.42 -0.71
C GLU A 31 4.44 -21.53 0.24
N ASP A 32 4.97 -21.63 1.46
CA ASP A 32 4.47 -22.59 2.46
C ASP A 32 2.96 -22.36 2.68
N PRO A 33 2.11 -23.40 2.54
CA PRO A 33 0.67 -23.31 2.78
C PRO A 33 0.28 -22.68 4.12
N LYS A 34 1.12 -22.81 5.16
CA LYS A 34 0.90 -22.21 6.49
C LYS A 34 1.08 -20.69 6.48
N ASN A 35 1.85 -20.17 5.53
CA ASN A 35 2.15 -18.75 5.38
C ASN A 35 1.30 -18.08 4.29
N ILE A 36 0.48 -18.84 3.55
CA ILE A 36 -0.48 -18.28 2.60
C ILE A 36 -1.42 -17.30 3.30
N GLY A 37 -1.51 -16.07 2.78
CA GLY A 37 -2.34 -15.00 3.33
C GLY A 37 -1.69 -14.21 4.46
N GLN A 38 -0.45 -14.53 4.85
CA GLN A 38 0.31 -13.74 5.83
C GLN A 38 0.87 -12.45 5.22
N GLY A 39 1.14 -12.43 3.91
CA GLY A 39 1.67 -11.28 3.20
C GLY A 39 0.67 -10.14 2.96
N SER A 40 1.16 -9.06 2.34
CA SER A 40 0.35 -7.90 1.99
C SER A 40 -0.77 -8.23 1.00
N GLN A 41 -1.99 -7.76 1.28
CA GLN A 41 -3.12 -7.96 0.39
C GLN A 41 -3.19 -6.86 -0.68
N ALA A 42 -3.29 -7.28 -1.94
CA ALA A 42 -3.51 -6.37 -3.04
C ALA A 42 -4.94 -5.80 -3.01
N LEU A 43 -5.09 -4.56 -3.46
CA LEU A 43 -6.41 -3.94 -3.62
C LEU A 43 -7.19 -4.68 -4.74
N PRO A 44 -8.42 -5.14 -4.51
CA PRO A 44 -9.20 -5.83 -5.54
C PRO A 44 -9.56 -4.89 -6.69
N ARG A 45 -9.66 -5.41 -7.92
CA ARG A 45 -9.96 -4.61 -9.13
C ARG A 45 -11.27 -3.82 -9.03
N ASN A 46 -12.27 -4.41 -8.40
CA ASN A 46 -13.59 -3.83 -8.14
C ASN A 46 -13.71 -3.17 -6.75
N ALA A 47 -12.60 -2.69 -6.18
CA ALA A 47 -12.61 -2.09 -4.85
C ALA A 47 -13.58 -0.91 -4.72
N THR A 48 -14.34 -0.90 -3.63
CA THR A 48 -15.23 0.20 -3.27
C THR A 48 -14.45 1.48 -2.96
N SER A 49 -15.12 2.63 -2.98
CA SER A 49 -14.50 3.91 -2.58
C SER A 49 -13.92 3.86 -1.17
N LEU A 50 -14.60 3.18 -0.24
CA LEU A 50 -14.12 3.00 1.13
C LEU A 50 -12.85 2.13 1.19
N GLN A 51 -12.80 1.01 0.45
CA GLN A 51 -11.60 0.17 0.40
C GLN A 51 -10.41 0.95 -0.20
N LYS A 52 -10.64 1.72 -1.26
CA LYS A 52 -9.62 2.61 -1.85
C LYS A 52 -9.11 3.64 -0.85
N ALA A 53 -10.00 4.23 -0.05
CA ALA A 53 -9.62 5.19 0.99
C ALA A 53 -8.77 4.52 2.09
N LYS A 54 -9.23 3.39 2.65
CA LYS A 54 -8.46 2.62 3.64
C LYS A 54 -7.07 2.26 3.13
N TYR A 55 -6.99 1.75 1.90
CA TYR A 55 -5.72 1.38 1.28
C TYR A 55 -4.74 2.55 1.20
N LYS A 56 -5.22 3.74 0.84
CA LYS A 56 -4.40 4.96 0.82
C LYS A 56 -3.89 5.32 2.21
N LEU A 57 -4.74 5.25 3.23
CA LEU A 57 -4.35 5.54 4.62
C LEU A 57 -3.33 4.53 5.15
N CYS A 58 -3.53 3.22 4.94
CA CYS A 58 -2.54 2.18 5.27
C CYS A 58 -1.19 2.47 4.60
N ARG A 59 -1.21 2.85 3.31
CA ARG A 59 0.01 3.18 2.58
C ARG A 59 0.73 4.39 3.17
N GLN A 60 0.01 5.41 3.64
CA GLN A 60 0.61 6.56 4.31
C GLN A 60 1.30 6.15 5.61
N LEU A 61 0.66 5.30 6.43
CA LEU A 61 1.25 4.79 7.67
C LEU A 61 2.51 3.95 7.42
N LEU A 62 2.46 3.01 6.46
CA LEU A 62 3.64 2.22 6.09
C LEU A 62 4.77 3.11 5.56
N SER A 63 4.45 4.08 4.71
CA SER A 63 5.44 5.03 4.19
C SER A 63 6.06 5.86 5.30
N TYR A 64 5.28 6.27 6.30
CA TYR A 64 5.77 6.96 7.48
C TYR A 64 6.74 6.09 8.27
N GLN A 65 6.37 4.84 8.56
CA GLN A 65 7.22 3.90 9.29
C GLN A 65 8.59 3.73 8.59
N ILE A 66 8.58 3.48 7.28
CA ILE A 66 9.79 3.29 6.48
C ILE A 66 10.66 4.56 6.46
N LYS A 67 10.06 5.73 6.19
CA LYS A 67 10.80 7.00 6.11
C LYS A 67 11.46 7.38 7.43
N ASN A 68 10.81 7.07 8.54
CA ASN A 68 11.32 7.37 9.88
C ASN A 68 12.13 6.21 10.48
N LYS A 69 12.34 5.12 9.74
CA LYS A 69 13.07 3.92 10.18
C LYS A 69 12.55 3.34 11.50
N LEU A 70 11.24 3.40 11.70
CA LEU A 70 10.61 2.90 12.92
C LEU A 70 10.45 1.38 12.85
N THR A 71 10.84 0.72 13.93
CA THR A 71 10.53 -0.69 14.16
C THR A 71 9.05 -0.88 14.49
N ASP A 72 8.52 -2.10 14.34
CA ASP A 72 7.12 -2.39 14.67
C ASP A 72 6.77 -2.04 16.14
N PRO A 73 7.62 -2.36 17.15
CA PRO A 73 7.34 -1.94 18.53
C PRO A 73 7.28 -0.43 18.73
N GLU A 74 8.13 0.34 18.04
CA GLU A 74 8.10 1.80 18.09
C GLU A 74 6.86 2.35 17.41
N MET A 75 6.49 1.79 16.26
CA MET A 75 5.28 2.15 15.54
C MET A 75 4.05 1.87 16.40
N ARG A 76 3.99 0.73 17.09
CA ARG A 76 2.92 0.41 18.05
C ARG A 76 2.82 1.40 19.20
N LYS A 77 3.96 1.78 19.80
CA LYS A 77 3.96 2.80 20.87
C LYS A 77 3.41 4.13 20.35
N LYS A 78 3.74 4.49 19.11
CA LYS A 78 3.27 5.73 18.49
C LYS A 78 1.79 5.70 18.13
N THR A 79 1.30 4.57 17.63
CA THR A 79 -0.08 4.40 17.18
C THR A 79 -1.03 3.96 18.29
N ASN A 80 -0.51 3.45 19.41
CA ASN A 80 -1.27 2.76 20.45
C ASN A 80 -2.10 1.57 19.95
N LEU A 81 -1.57 0.84 18.96
CA LEU A 81 -2.21 -0.36 18.41
C LEU A 81 -1.64 -1.65 19.01
N SER A 82 -2.47 -2.69 19.05
CA SER A 82 -1.99 -4.05 19.27
C SER A 82 -1.10 -4.51 18.09
N GLN A 83 -0.34 -5.58 18.32
CA GLN A 83 0.50 -6.17 17.26
C GLN A 83 -0.35 -6.58 16.05
N THR A 84 -1.46 -7.27 16.29
CA THR A 84 -2.36 -7.75 15.24
C THR A 84 -2.98 -6.59 14.44
N GLU A 85 -3.43 -5.53 15.10
CA GLU A 85 -4.01 -4.37 14.40
C GLU A 85 -2.96 -3.64 13.55
N LEU A 86 -1.75 -3.47 14.07
CA LEU A 86 -0.68 -2.86 13.30
C LEU A 86 -0.35 -3.71 12.07
N GLU A 87 -0.18 -5.02 12.23
CA GLU A 87 0.07 -5.93 11.12
C GLU A 87 -1.06 -5.89 10.08
N ASP A 88 -2.32 -5.89 10.51
CA ASP A 88 -3.45 -5.80 9.59
C ASP A 88 -3.43 -4.50 8.78
N ILE A 89 -2.94 -3.39 9.34
CA ILE A 89 -2.72 -2.12 8.63
C ILE A 89 -1.53 -2.23 7.67
N LEU A 90 -0.37 -2.69 8.13
CA LEU A 90 0.87 -2.74 7.36
C LEU A 90 0.80 -3.74 6.19
N PHE A 91 0.07 -4.84 6.37
CA PHE A 91 -0.20 -5.85 5.34
C PHE A 91 -1.50 -5.60 4.56
N TYR A 92 -2.10 -4.42 4.66
CA TYR A 92 -3.28 -4.04 3.87
C TYR A 92 -4.48 -4.99 4.00
N ARG A 93 -4.68 -5.62 5.16
CA ARG A 93 -5.79 -6.56 5.40
C ARG A 93 -7.10 -5.79 5.66
N LEU A 94 -7.58 -5.08 4.65
CA LEU A 94 -8.62 -4.03 4.75
C LEU A 94 -9.96 -4.49 5.34
N GLY A 95 -10.27 -5.79 5.23
CA GLY A 95 -11.48 -6.39 5.82
C GLY A 95 -11.44 -6.48 7.34
N LYS A 96 -10.24 -6.49 7.94
CA LYS A 96 -10.02 -6.53 9.39
C LYS A 96 -9.82 -5.14 10.00
N VAL A 97 -9.34 -4.19 9.20
CA VAL A 97 -9.06 -2.83 9.65
C VAL A 97 -10.35 -2.01 9.78
N ASN A 98 -10.68 -1.57 10.99
CA ASN A 98 -11.78 -0.62 11.21
C ASN A 98 -11.41 0.78 10.68
N SER A 99 -12.35 1.43 9.99
CA SER A 99 -12.15 2.77 9.40
C SER A 99 -11.89 3.85 10.45
N GLU A 100 -12.63 3.83 11.56
CA GLU A 100 -12.54 4.84 12.63
C GLU A 100 -11.18 4.76 13.31
N VAL A 101 -10.78 3.54 13.70
CA VAL A 101 -9.46 3.25 14.29
C VAL A 101 -8.33 3.68 13.35
N LEU A 102 -8.48 3.43 12.04
CA LEU A 102 -7.48 3.80 11.05
C LEU A 102 -7.34 5.32 10.92
N ILE A 103 -8.46 6.05 10.88
CA ILE A 103 -8.47 7.52 10.83
C ILE A 103 -7.84 8.10 12.10
N GLU A 104 -8.23 7.62 13.28
CA GLU A 104 -7.65 8.06 14.55
C GLU A 104 -6.14 7.80 14.62
N THR A 105 -5.71 6.63 14.14
CA THR A 105 -4.30 6.24 14.06
C THR A 105 -3.52 7.19 13.16
N VAL A 106 -4.05 7.49 11.97
CA VAL A 106 -3.44 8.45 11.05
C VAL A 106 -3.35 9.82 11.72
N SER A 107 -4.42 10.28 12.35
CA SER A 107 -4.42 11.57 13.04
C SER A 107 -3.34 11.66 14.12
N ARG A 108 -3.13 10.59 14.89
CA ARG A 108 -2.10 10.51 15.92
C ARG A 108 -0.68 10.54 15.34
N VAL A 109 -0.44 9.83 14.24
CA VAL A 109 0.88 9.74 13.61
C VAL A 109 1.30 11.04 12.93
N PHE A 110 0.35 11.71 12.28
CA PHE A 110 0.58 12.92 11.49
C PHE A 110 0.19 14.21 12.21
N ALA A 111 -0.05 14.16 13.53
CA ALA A 111 -0.45 15.32 14.31
C ALA A 111 0.58 16.48 14.25
N PRO A 112 0.12 17.74 14.21
CA PRO A 112 -1.28 18.16 13.99
C PRO A 112 -1.70 17.95 12.51
N CYS A 113 -2.92 17.49 12.27
CA CYS A 113 -3.43 17.29 10.92
C CYS A 113 -4.93 17.57 10.79
N GLU A 114 -5.35 17.83 9.55
CA GLU A 114 -6.75 17.92 9.13
C GLU A 114 -7.02 16.83 8.07
N ILE A 115 -8.21 16.25 8.10
CA ILE A 115 -8.63 15.21 7.17
C ILE A 115 -9.84 15.69 6.36
N GLU A 116 -9.64 15.86 5.06
CA GLU A 116 -10.70 16.27 4.13
C GLU A 116 -11.24 15.08 3.33
N ILE A 117 -12.56 15.08 3.09
CA ILE A 117 -13.24 14.10 2.23
C ILE A 117 -13.72 14.82 0.97
N ILE A 118 -13.13 14.47 -0.16
CA ILE A 118 -13.52 15.01 -1.48
C ILE A 118 -14.39 13.99 -2.21
N VAL A 119 -15.66 14.32 -2.42
CA VAL A 119 -16.61 13.53 -3.22
C VAL A 119 -16.59 14.04 -4.66
N LYS A 120 -16.33 13.14 -5.62
CA LYS A 120 -16.37 13.44 -7.05
C LYS A 120 -17.41 12.56 -7.73
N GLU A 121 -18.37 13.18 -8.41
CA GLU A 121 -19.35 12.47 -9.24
C GLU A 121 -18.69 12.08 -10.57
N SER A 122 -18.73 10.79 -10.90
CA SER A 122 -18.38 10.35 -12.25
C SER A 122 -19.59 10.60 -13.15
N LYS A 123 -19.50 11.60 -14.04
CA LYS A 123 -20.51 11.80 -15.09
C LYS A 123 -20.49 10.56 -16.00
N ASN A 124 -21.47 9.66 -15.85
CA ASN A 124 -21.73 8.64 -16.85
C ASN A 124 -22.25 9.35 -18.11
N LEU A 125 -21.35 9.64 -19.05
CA LEU A 125 -21.69 10.02 -20.42
C LEU A 125 -22.25 8.80 -21.17
N HIS A 126 -23.42 8.33 -20.75
CA HIS A 126 -24.33 7.70 -21.69
C HIS A 126 -25.28 8.79 -22.15
N ALA A 127 -24.76 9.61 -23.08
CA ALA A 127 -25.63 10.44 -23.89
C ALA A 127 -26.64 9.50 -24.56
N ARG A 128 -27.92 9.61 -24.18
CA ARG A 128 -29.00 9.16 -25.04
C ARG A 128 -28.87 9.99 -26.32
N ALA A 129 -28.31 9.40 -27.36
CA ALA A 129 -28.55 9.88 -28.71
C ALA A 129 -30.05 9.71 -28.95
N VAL A 130 -30.73 10.83 -29.14
CA VAL A 130 -32.13 10.92 -29.55
C VAL A 130 -32.29 10.34 -30.94
#